data_AF-A9KJR2-F1
#
_entry.id   AF-A9KJR2-F1
#
_cell.length_a   1.000
_cell.length_b   1.000
_cell.length_c   1.000
_cell.angle_alpha   90.00
_cell.angle_beta   90.00
_cell.angle_gamma   90.00
#
_symmetry.space_group_name_H-M   'P 1'
#
loop_
_entity.id
_entity.type
_entity.pdbx_description
1 polymer ?
#
loop_
_entity_poly.entity_id
_entity_poly.type
_entity_poly.pdbx_seq_one_letter_code
_entity_poly.pdbx_strand_id
1 'polypeptide(L)'
;MKRFEKLLTNINFKKVLILYLVAAIIAGITSVSLLGYVFRNKIGLIFDYKKVSEKLEHNSDATEVQSDLANFANKNADVVDVVILDADNKILFSAKHSEVAKTGSISLELDPQWKHEYKFMIDPSNPEVAYRLIKSEASLRSVVSVIKGNDYYDEHDGEYFFGVSSAKTVYSLNYIRGENNSKTYFIFEFLPVENGMLYIKVVAAAAMLFFMLYWVLLALYVYADAVKSKLNGTAWGILMLFTNLGGFVIYKIYKQNGKTCFKCKALQGKSNLYCTECGAKIGSSCEKCGASFNSHDRYCRICGEKKKES
;
A
#
# COMPACT_ATOMS: atom_id res chain seq x y z
N MET A 1 21.57 26.53 -19.44
CA MET A 1 20.70 27.07 -18.37
C MET A 1 19.61 28.01 -18.87
N LYS A 2 19.91 29.17 -19.50
CA LYS A 2 18.88 30.16 -19.92
C LYS A 2 17.72 29.62 -20.78
N ARG A 3 17.96 28.65 -21.68
CA ARG A 3 16.90 28.02 -22.50
C ARG A 3 15.96 27.13 -21.68
N PHE A 4 16.52 26.36 -20.75
CA PHE A 4 15.78 25.47 -19.85
C PHE A 4 14.90 26.27 -18.87
N GLU A 5 15.45 27.35 -18.30
CA GLU A 5 14.70 28.29 -17.46
C GLU A 5 13.52 28.92 -18.22
N LYS A 6 13.74 29.37 -19.45
CA LYS A 6 12.69 29.95 -20.28
C LYS A 6 11.58 28.95 -20.59
N LEU A 7 11.93 27.68 -20.85
CA LEU A 7 10.98 26.61 -21.11
C LEU A 7 10.13 26.34 -19.86
N LEU A 8 10.76 26.09 -18.72
CA LEU A 8 10.07 25.78 -17.46
C LEU A 8 9.19 26.94 -16.99
N THR A 9 9.65 28.18 -17.12
CA THR A 9 8.87 29.34 -16.66
C THR A 9 7.63 29.60 -17.52
N ASN A 10 7.61 29.16 -18.78
CA ASN A 10 6.43 29.24 -19.64
C ASN A 10 5.41 28.11 -19.41
N ILE A 11 5.78 27.04 -18.70
CA ILE A 11 4.85 25.95 -18.39
C ILE A 11 3.77 26.43 -17.41
N ASN A 12 2.52 26.08 -17.71
CA ASN A 12 1.41 26.24 -16.79
C ASN A 12 1.32 25.03 -15.85
N PHE A 13 2.09 25.07 -14.75
CA PHE A 13 2.16 23.99 -13.78
C PHE A 13 0.81 23.62 -13.15
N LYS A 14 -0.17 24.55 -13.11
CA LYS A 14 -1.53 24.22 -12.65
C LYS A 14 -2.20 23.23 -13.60
N LYS A 15 -2.07 23.42 -14.92
CA LYS A 15 -2.59 22.48 -15.93
C LYS A 15 -1.86 21.14 -15.89
N VAL A 16 -0.53 21.17 -15.75
CA VAL A 16 0.29 19.95 -15.63
C VAL A 16 -0.08 19.14 -14.39
N LEU A 17 -0.27 19.81 -13.25
CA LEU A 17 -0.69 19.16 -12.01
C LEU A 17 -2.08 18.51 -12.16
N ILE A 18 -3.05 19.22 -12.75
CA ILE A 18 -4.39 18.66 -13.01
C ILE A 18 -4.29 17.42 -13.91
N LEU A 19 -3.52 17.50 -15.01
CA LEU A 19 -3.32 16.38 -15.92
C LEU A 19 -2.67 15.18 -15.20
N TYR A 20 -1.63 15.42 -14.40
CA TYR A 20 -0.98 14.40 -13.59
C TYR A 20 -1.96 13.71 -12.63
N LEU A 21 -2.77 14.49 -11.90
CA LEU A 21 -3.74 13.94 -10.95
C LEU A 21 -4.80 13.09 -11.65
N VAL A 22 -5.33 13.56 -12.79
CA VAL A 22 -6.29 12.78 -13.60
C VAL A 22 -5.66 11.48 -14.09
N ALA A 23 -4.44 11.53 -14.65
CA ALA A 23 -3.74 10.34 -15.12
C ALA A 23 -3.44 9.35 -14.00
N ALA A 24 -3.02 9.84 -12.82
CA ALA A 24 -2.74 9.01 -11.65
C ALA A 24 -4.01 8.33 -11.11
N ILE A 25 -5.15 9.03 -11.08
CA ILE A 25 -6.44 8.45 -10.67
C ILE A 25 -6.87 7.35 -11.65
N ILE A 26 -6.81 7.63 -12.96
CA ILE A 26 -7.17 6.63 -13.98
C ILE A 26 -6.27 5.40 -13.84
N ALA A 27 -4.95 5.60 -13.76
CA ALA A 27 -3.99 4.51 -13.58
C ALA A 27 -4.23 3.71 -12.29
N GLY A 28 -4.60 4.38 -11.19
CA GLY A 28 -4.96 3.75 -9.93
C GLY A 28 -6.18 2.86 -10.06
N ILE A 29 -7.27 3.38 -10.64
CA ILE A 29 -8.50 2.63 -10.87
C ILE A 29 -8.23 1.41 -11.77
N THR A 30 -7.54 1.60 -12.89
CA THR A 30 -7.21 0.50 -13.81
C THR A 30 -6.35 -0.57 -13.13
N SER A 31 -5.41 -0.16 -12.27
CA SER A 31 -4.54 -1.09 -11.53
C SER A 31 -5.33 -1.92 -10.52
N VAL A 32 -6.23 -1.28 -9.76
CA VAL A 32 -7.10 -1.98 -8.79
C VAL A 32 -8.05 -2.94 -9.51
N SER A 33 -8.69 -2.51 -10.61
CA SER A 33 -9.56 -3.38 -11.41
C SER A 33 -8.82 -4.58 -11.99
N LEU A 34 -7.60 -4.37 -12.52
CA LEU A 34 -6.76 -5.44 -13.05
C LEU A 34 -6.41 -6.47 -11.98
N LEU A 35 -5.93 -6.03 -10.82
CA LEU A 35 -5.61 -6.94 -9.71
C LEU A 35 -6.87 -7.65 -9.20
N GLY A 36 -7.98 -6.95 -9.05
CA GLY A 36 -9.25 -7.55 -8.65
C GLY A 36 -9.73 -8.63 -9.61
N TYR A 37 -9.55 -8.42 -10.92
CA TYR A 37 -9.89 -9.42 -11.94
C TYR A 37 -8.94 -10.63 -11.93
N VAL A 38 -7.63 -10.39 -11.89
CA VAL A 38 -6.61 -11.46 -11.89
C VAL A 38 -6.73 -12.34 -10.65
N PHE A 39 -6.97 -11.75 -9.49
CA PHE A 39 -7.07 -12.47 -8.21
C PHE A 39 -8.51 -12.83 -7.83
N ARG A 40 -9.48 -12.69 -8.74
CA ARG A 40 -10.91 -12.88 -8.46
C ARG A 40 -11.24 -14.23 -7.80
N ASN A 41 -10.61 -15.31 -8.26
CA ASN A 41 -10.88 -16.66 -7.76
C ASN A 41 -10.37 -16.80 -6.32
N LYS A 42 -9.20 -16.23 -6.01
CA LYS A 42 -8.61 -16.25 -4.67
C LYS A 42 -9.41 -15.38 -3.69
N ILE A 43 -9.90 -14.22 -4.17
CA ILE A 43 -10.82 -13.38 -3.40
C ILE A 43 -12.12 -14.16 -3.12
N GLY A 44 -12.68 -14.84 -4.12
CA GLY A 44 -13.85 -15.70 -3.98
C GLY A 44 -13.66 -16.80 -2.93
N LEU A 45 -12.52 -17.52 -2.98
CA LEU A 45 -12.14 -18.53 -2.00
C LEU A 45 -12.19 -17.98 -0.56
N ILE A 46 -11.65 -16.78 -0.32
CA ILE A 46 -11.66 -16.15 1.01
C ILE A 46 -13.09 -15.92 1.50
N PHE A 47 -13.94 -15.36 0.63
CA PHE A 47 -15.33 -15.08 0.99
C PHE A 47 -16.14 -16.35 1.24
N ASP A 48 -15.99 -17.34 0.38
CA ASP A 48 -16.69 -18.61 0.53
C ASP A 48 -16.20 -19.36 1.78
N TYR A 49 -14.88 -19.36 2.04
CA TYR A 49 -14.31 -19.94 3.25
C TYR A 49 -14.88 -19.28 4.50
N LYS A 50 -14.86 -17.94 4.56
CA LYS A 50 -15.40 -17.18 5.70
C LYS A 50 -16.87 -17.49 5.94
N LYS A 51 -17.67 -17.57 4.87
CA LYS A 51 -19.10 -17.87 4.96
C LYS A 51 -19.34 -19.27 5.55
N VAL A 52 -18.57 -20.26 5.12
CA VAL A 52 -18.73 -21.63 5.59
C VAL A 52 -18.14 -21.83 6.99
N SER A 53 -17.03 -21.16 7.31
CA SER A 53 -16.46 -21.19 8.67
C SER A 53 -17.40 -20.56 9.70
N GLU A 54 -18.02 -19.41 9.39
CA GLU A 54 -19.01 -18.79 10.28
C GLU A 54 -20.22 -19.70 10.50
N LYS A 55 -20.71 -20.37 9.44
CA LYS A 55 -21.77 -21.36 9.58
C LYS A 55 -21.36 -22.52 10.49
N LEU A 56 -20.16 -23.05 10.34
CA LEU A 56 -19.67 -24.14 11.20
C LEU A 56 -19.54 -23.71 12.66
N GLU A 57 -19.12 -22.48 12.93
CA GLU A 57 -19.03 -21.96 14.30
C GLU A 57 -20.40 -21.77 14.96
N HIS A 58 -21.45 -21.55 14.18
CA HIS A 58 -22.83 -21.36 14.66
C HIS A 58 -23.66 -22.63 14.78
N ASN A 59 -23.24 -23.74 14.15
CA ASN A 59 -23.94 -25.02 14.24
C ASN A 59 -23.20 -25.95 15.20
N SER A 60 -23.93 -26.57 16.14
CA SER A 60 -23.38 -27.51 17.11
C SER A 60 -22.82 -28.78 16.45
N ASP A 61 -23.44 -29.23 15.35
CA ASP A 61 -23.01 -30.40 14.58
C ASP A 61 -22.53 -30.01 13.18
N ALA A 62 -21.27 -30.33 12.88
CA ALA A 62 -20.67 -30.10 11.57
C ALA A 62 -21.35 -30.93 10.46
N THR A 63 -22.06 -32.01 10.79
CA THR A 63 -22.77 -32.83 9.80
C THR A 63 -23.92 -32.07 9.13
N GLU A 64 -24.53 -31.10 9.81
CA GLU A 64 -25.61 -30.27 9.26
C GLU A 64 -25.13 -29.36 8.11
N VAL A 65 -23.84 -29.05 8.10
CA VAL A 65 -23.20 -28.12 7.13
C VAL A 65 -22.50 -28.89 6.00
N GLN A 66 -22.61 -30.22 5.92
CA GLN A 66 -21.93 -31.06 4.92
C GLN A 66 -22.19 -30.61 3.47
N SER A 67 -23.43 -30.24 3.15
CA SER A 67 -23.78 -29.77 1.81
C SER A 67 -23.09 -28.45 1.45
N ASP A 68 -23.00 -27.52 2.40
CA ASP A 68 -22.27 -26.25 2.24
C ASP A 68 -20.76 -26.49 2.12
N LEU A 69 -20.20 -27.43 2.90
CA LEU A 69 -18.79 -27.82 2.83
C LEU A 69 -18.44 -28.46 1.47
N ALA A 70 -19.28 -29.37 0.99
CA ALA A 70 -19.15 -29.97 -0.34
C ALA A 70 -19.20 -28.91 -1.45
N ASN A 71 -20.16 -28.00 -1.38
CA ASN A 71 -20.29 -26.90 -2.33
C ASN A 71 -19.06 -25.99 -2.31
N PHE A 72 -18.56 -25.62 -1.12
CA PHE A 72 -17.34 -24.83 -0.98
C PHE A 72 -16.13 -25.52 -1.60
N ALA A 73 -15.91 -26.79 -1.28
CA ALA A 73 -14.77 -27.54 -1.79
C ALA A 73 -14.84 -27.67 -3.32
N ASN A 74 -16.01 -28.04 -3.87
CA ASN A 74 -16.17 -28.26 -5.31
C ASN A 74 -16.09 -26.97 -6.13
N LYS A 75 -16.51 -25.84 -5.56
CA LYS A 75 -16.41 -24.52 -6.21
C LYS A 75 -14.96 -24.03 -6.33
N ASN A 76 -14.08 -24.46 -5.41
CA ASN A 76 -12.73 -23.91 -5.27
C ASN A 76 -11.65 -24.94 -5.64
N ALA A 77 -10.87 -24.64 -6.67
CA ALA A 77 -9.79 -25.51 -7.14
C ALA A 77 -8.66 -25.68 -6.11
N ASP A 78 -8.40 -24.64 -5.30
CA ASP A 78 -7.38 -24.64 -4.25
C ASP A 78 -7.69 -25.53 -3.03
N VAL A 79 -8.91 -26.05 -2.94
CA VAL A 79 -9.32 -26.94 -1.85
C VAL A 79 -9.01 -28.37 -2.27
N VAL A 80 -8.12 -29.05 -1.54
CA VAL A 80 -7.83 -30.47 -1.74
C VAL A 80 -8.96 -31.30 -1.16
N ASP A 81 -9.35 -30.99 0.08
CA ASP A 81 -10.50 -31.62 0.73
C ASP A 81 -10.98 -30.79 1.92
N VAL A 82 -12.22 -31.08 2.33
CA VAL A 82 -12.76 -30.67 3.61
C VAL A 82 -13.27 -31.93 4.29
N VAL A 83 -12.65 -32.27 5.43
CA VAL A 83 -12.94 -33.52 6.14
C VAL A 83 -13.44 -33.25 7.54
N ILE A 84 -14.49 -33.97 7.95
CA ILE A 84 -15.00 -33.96 9.32
C ILE A 84 -14.49 -35.21 10.02
N LEU A 85 -13.91 -35.03 11.19
CA LEU A 85 -13.34 -36.06 12.04
C LEU A 85 -14.12 -36.16 13.34
N ASP A 86 -14.30 -37.38 13.83
CA ASP A 86 -14.79 -37.62 15.20
C ASP A 86 -13.69 -37.39 16.26
N ALA A 87 -14.02 -37.66 17.53
CA ALA A 87 -13.09 -37.52 18.64
C ALA A 87 -11.87 -38.47 18.54
N ASP A 88 -12.02 -39.59 17.82
CA ASP A 88 -10.99 -40.61 17.60
C ASP A 88 -10.20 -40.37 16.29
N ASN A 89 -10.40 -39.21 15.66
CA ASN A 89 -9.84 -38.84 14.36
C ASN A 89 -10.24 -39.74 13.17
N LYS A 90 -11.39 -40.43 13.25
CA LYS A 90 -11.96 -41.13 12.10
C LYS A 90 -12.74 -40.17 11.22
N ILE A 91 -12.64 -40.37 9.92
CA ILE A 91 -13.30 -39.52 8.92
C ILE A 91 -14.79 -39.87 8.88
N LEU A 92 -15.62 -38.92 9.28
CA LEU A 92 -17.08 -38.99 9.17
C LEU A 92 -17.57 -38.50 7.81
N PHE A 93 -16.84 -37.56 7.21
CA PHE A 93 -17.19 -36.94 5.93
C PHE A 93 -15.94 -36.44 5.21
N SER A 94 -15.95 -36.53 3.89
CA SER A 94 -14.96 -35.94 2.99
C SER A 94 -15.69 -35.31 1.81
N ALA A 95 -15.42 -34.03 1.56
CA ALA A 95 -16.10 -33.25 0.53
C ALA A 95 -15.67 -33.64 -0.89
N LYS A 96 -14.40 -34.01 -1.08
CA LYS A 96 -13.81 -34.36 -2.39
C LYS A 96 -13.39 -35.81 -2.53
N HIS A 97 -13.51 -36.63 -1.48
CA HIS A 97 -13.01 -38.00 -1.45
C HIS A 97 -11.53 -38.07 -1.88
N SER A 98 -10.71 -37.13 -1.40
CA SER A 98 -9.31 -37.02 -1.78
C SER A 98 -8.50 -38.24 -1.35
N GLU A 99 -7.31 -38.43 -1.92
CA GLU A 99 -6.38 -39.50 -1.50
C GLU A 99 -6.07 -39.45 0.00
N VAL A 100 -6.05 -38.24 0.57
CA VAL A 100 -5.86 -38.01 2.01
C VAL A 100 -6.98 -38.63 2.84
N ALA A 101 -8.20 -38.69 2.31
CA ALA A 101 -9.35 -39.23 3.02
C ALA A 101 -9.52 -40.76 2.89
N LYS A 102 -8.77 -41.43 1.99
CA LYS A 102 -8.95 -42.87 1.70
C LYS A 102 -8.53 -43.79 2.84
N THR A 103 -7.65 -43.34 3.73
CA THR A 103 -7.19 -44.11 4.89
C THR A 103 -8.28 -44.26 5.96
N GLY A 104 -9.35 -43.46 5.90
CA GLY A 104 -10.48 -43.52 6.83
C GLY A 104 -10.23 -42.85 8.20
N SER A 105 -9.00 -42.43 8.48
CA SER A 105 -8.61 -41.68 9.69
C SER A 105 -7.40 -40.79 9.41
N ILE A 106 -7.31 -39.64 10.06
CA ILE A 106 -6.18 -38.71 9.93
C ILE A 106 -5.64 -38.40 11.33
N SER A 107 -4.49 -38.98 11.69
CA SER A 107 -3.84 -38.73 12.97
C SER A 107 -2.60 -37.86 12.76
N LEU A 108 -2.70 -36.58 13.10
CA LEU A 108 -1.62 -35.63 12.89
C LEU A 108 -0.69 -35.57 14.11
N GLU A 109 0.59 -35.83 13.88
CA GLU A 109 1.65 -35.74 14.87
C GLU A 109 2.68 -34.67 14.48
N LEU A 110 3.37 -34.10 15.47
CA LEU A 110 4.50 -33.21 15.19
C LEU A 110 5.64 -34.03 14.62
N ASP A 111 6.19 -33.61 13.47
CA ASP A 111 7.33 -34.29 12.88
C ASP A 111 8.57 -34.13 13.78
N PRO A 112 9.22 -35.23 14.22
CA PRO A 112 10.43 -35.17 15.04
C PRO A 112 11.58 -34.37 14.40
N GLN A 113 11.61 -34.26 13.07
CA GLN A 113 12.61 -33.49 12.32
C GLN A 113 12.37 -31.98 12.41
N TRP A 114 11.13 -31.55 12.68
CA TRP A 114 10.71 -30.14 12.71
C TRP A 114 10.45 -29.64 14.13
N LYS A 115 11.13 -30.21 15.13
CA LYS A 115 10.95 -29.92 16.58
C LYS A 115 11.01 -28.44 16.98
N HIS A 116 11.57 -27.56 16.15
CA HIS A 116 11.65 -26.12 16.41
C HIS A 116 10.56 -25.29 15.72
N GLU A 117 9.81 -25.89 14.78
CA GLU A 117 8.71 -25.26 14.08
C GLU A 117 7.41 -26.03 14.34
N TYR A 118 6.66 -25.62 15.36
CA TYR A 118 5.32 -26.12 15.70
C TYR A 118 4.26 -25.96 14.57
N LYS A 119 4.68 -25.62 13.35
CA LYS A 119 3.83 -25.33 12.20
C LYS A 119 3.62 -26.53 11.29
N PHE A 120 4.47 -27.56 11.35
CA PHE A 120 4.36 -28.73 10.47
C PHE A 120 3.90 -29.97 11.24
N MET A 121 2.92 -30.68 10.67
CA MET A 121 2.37 -31.93 11.18
C MET A 121 2.45 -32.99 10.09
N ILE A 122 2.62 -34.25 10.48
CA ILE A 122 2.64 -35.40 9.56
C ILE A 122 1.57 -36.39 9.97
N ASP A 123 1.04 -37.14 9.01
CA ASP A 123 0.23 -38.32 9.29
C ASP A 123 1.15 -39.56 9.20
N PRO A 124 1.35 -40.33 10.28
CA PRO A 124 2.14 -41.56 10.23
C PRO A 124 1.63 -42.57 9.20
N SER A 125 0.33 -42.53 8.87
CA SER A 125 -0.31 -43.38 7.86
C SER A 125 0.01 -42.93 6.43
N ASN A 126 0.48 -41.69 6.26
CA ASN A 126 0.91 -41.13 4.98
C ASN A 126 2.17 -40.25 5.14
N PRO A 127 3.35 -40.87 5.30
CA PRO A 127 4.59 -40.16 5.61
C PRO A 127 5.10 -39.25 4.47
N GLU A 128 4.57 -39.41 3.26
CA GLU A 128 4.88 -38.61 2.07
C GLU A 128 4.14 -37.26 2.04
N VAL A 129 3.19 -37.04 2.97
CA VAL A 129 2.41 -35.81 3.08
C VAL A 129 2.72 -35.09 4.39
N ALA A 130 3.01 -33.79 4.28
CA ALA A 130 3.15 -32.90 5.43
C ALA A 130 2.05 -31.82 5.40
N TYR A 131 1.57 -31.44 6.57
CA TYR A 131 0.52 -30.45 6.77
C TYR A 131 1.10 -29.24 7.51
N ARG A 132 1.05 -28.08 6.87
CA ARG A 132 1.41 -26.80 7.47
C ARG A 132 0.19 -26.15 8.08
N LEU A 133 0.19 -25.95 9.39
CA LEU A 133 -0.93 -25.37 10.14
C LEU A 133 -1.03 -23.85 9.91
N ILE A 134 -2.21 -23.37 9.52
CA ILE A 134 -2.51 -21.95 9.32
C ILE A 134 -3.51 -21.51 10.39
N LYS A 135 -3.09 -20.62 11.31
CA LYS A 135 -3.95 -20.12 12.40
C LYS A 135 -5.09 -19.24 11.86
N SER A 136 -6.33 -19.48 12.30
CA SER A 136 -7.56 -18.86 11.78
C SER A 136 -7.72 -17.35 12.05
N GLU A 137 -7.09 -16.81 13.10
CA GLU A 137 -7.21 -15.37 13.46
C GLU A 137 -6.32 -14.42 12.64
N ALA A 138 -5.64 -14.90 11.60
CA ALA A 138 -4.87 -14.07 10.66
C ALA A 138 -5.54 -13.98 9.27
N SER A 139 -6.87 -14.11 9.23
CA SER A 139 -7.77 -14.45 8.10
C SER A 139 -7.71 -13.58 6.84
N LEU A 140 -6.93 -12.49 6.81
CA LEU A 140 -6.63 -11.73 5.59
C LEU A 140 -5.14 -11.68 5.26
N ARG A 141 -4.25 -11.74 6.27
CA ARG A 141 -2.80 -11.70 6.03
C ARG A 141 -2.28 -13.01 5.47
N SER A 142 -2.79 -14.15 5.93
CA SER A 142 -2.34 -15.48 5.49
C SER A 142 -2.74 -15.77 4.04
N VAL A 143 -3.96 -15.40 3.64
CA VAL A 143 -4.39 -15.61 2.24
C VAL A 143 -3.76 -14.57 1.31
N VAL A 144 -3.55 -13.33 1.75
CA VAL A 144 -2.79 -12.32 0.98
C VAL A 144 -1.31 -12.67 0.86
N SER A 145 -0.68 -13.28 1.87
CA SER A 145 0.71 -13.77 1.77
C SER A 145 0.83 -14.93 0.79
N VAL A 146 -0.13 -15.86 0.82
CA VAL A 146 -0.24 -16.97 -0.12
C VAL A 146 -0.48 -16.47 -1.56
N ILE A 147 -1.36 -15.48 -1.73
CA ILE A 147 -1.64 -14.83 -3.03
C ILE A 147 -0.42 -14.11 -3.61
N LYS A 148 0.47 -13.57 -2.77
CA LYS A 148 1.68 -12.87 -3.22
C LYS A 148 2.71 -13.78 -3.87
N GLY A 149 2.60 -15.11 -3.77
CA GLY A 149 3.69 -16.02 -4.16
C GLY A 149 4.99 -15.69 -3.43
N ASN A 150 4.87 -14.96 -2.32
CA ASN A 150 5.91 -14.79 -1.35
C ASN A 150 5.57 -15.86 -0.32
N ASP A 151 6.39 -16.90 -0.31
CA ASP A 151 6.85 -17.43 0.95
C ASP A 151 7.08 -16.26 1.91
N TYR A 152 6.87 -16.52 3.18
CA TYR A 152 7.35 -15.63 4.21
C TYR A 152 8.87 -15.46 3.99
N TYR A 153 9.28 -14.49 3.16
CA TYR A 153 10.61 -13.90 3.18
C TYR A 153 10.64 -13.07 4.45
N ASP A 154 10.56 -13.75 5.60
CA ASP A 154 11.37 -13.31 6.71
C ASP A 154 12.80 -13.56 6.24
N GLU A 155 13.62 -12.52 6.32
CA GLU A 155 15.01 -12.47 5.89
C GLU A 155 15.92 -13.43 6.72
N HIS A 156 15.32 -14.40 7.41
CA HIS A 156 15.97 -15.41 8.24
C HIS A 156 15.68 -16.86 7.83
N ASP A 157 14.72 -17.13 6.93
CA ASP A 157 14.32 -18.52 6.61
C ASP A 157 14.71 -18.96 5.18
N GLY A 158 15.52 -18.16 4.47
CA GLY A 158 15.98 -18.44 3.11
C GLY A 158 16.92 -19.66 2.96
N GLU A 159 17.36 -20.26 4.07
CA GLU A 159 18.26 -21.43 4.05
C GLU A 159 17.52 -22.77 4.05
N TYR A 160 16.23 -22.82 4.41
CA TYR A 160 15.56 -24.11 4.67
C TYR A 160 14.56 -24.56 3.59
N PHE A 161 14.27 -23.73 2.59
CA PHE A 161 13.46 -24.16 1.44
C PHE A 161 14.20 -25.19 0.56
N PHE A 162 15.54 -25.24 0.63
CA PHE A 162 16.34 -26.32 0.05
C PHE A 162 16.45 -27.56 0.95
N GLY A 163 15.83 -27.55 2.13
CA GLY A 163 15.87 -28.63 3.12
C GLY A 163 14.64 -29.54 3.14
N VAL A 164 13.55 -29.20 2.45
CA VAL A 164 12.45 -30.16 2.22
C VAL A 164 12.94 -31.13 1.16
N SER A 165 13.40 -32.30 1.61
CA SER A 165 13.71 -33.45 0.76
C SER A 165 12.69 -33.54 -0.37
N SER A 166 13.18 -33.65 -1.60
CA SER A 166 12.50 -33.52 -2.89
C SER A 166 11.35 -34.51 -3.18
N ALA A 167 10.74 -35.12 -2.16
CA ALA A 167 9.74 -36.19 -2.29
C ALA A 167 8.39 -35.91 -1.58
N LYS A 168 8.30 -35.00 -0.61
CA LYS A 168 7.07 -34.83 0.20
C LYS A 168 6.15 -33.72 -0.30
N THR A 169 4.86 -34.02 -0.40
CA THR A 169 3.81 -33.04 -0.74
C THR A 169 3.39 -32.26 0.51
N VAL A 170 3.39 -30.92 0.45
CA VAL A 170 3.05 -30.07 1.59
C VAL A 170 1.69 -29.41 1.38
N TYR A 171 0.71 -29.76 2.21
CA TYR A 171 -0.60 -29.10 2.22
C TYR A 171 -0.69 -28.04 3.30
N SER A 172 -1.55 -27.05 3.07
CA SER A 172 -1.93 -26.07 4.06
C SER A 172 -3.19 -26.54 4.80
N LEU A 173 -3.13 -26.59 6.13
CA LEU A 173 -4.19 -27.09 6.98
C LEU A 173 -4.74 -25.99 7.88
N ASN A 174 -6.05 -25.79 7.83
CA ASN A 174 -6.79 -25.06 8.86
C ASN A 174 -7.79 -26.01 9.52
N TYR A 175 -8.13 -25.77 10.78
CA TYR A 175 -9.10 -26.59 11.49
C TYR A 175 -10.05 -25.76 12.33
N ILE A 176 -11.28 -26.26 12.43
CA ILE A 176 -12.31 -25.76 13.34
C ILE A 176 -12.71 -26.91 14.26
N ARG A 177 -12.76 -26.66 15.56
CA ARG A 177 -13.19 -27.65 16.55
C ARG A 177 -14.69 -27.47 16.82
N GLY A 178 -15.47 -28.53 16.62
CA GLY A 178 -16.90 -28.56 16.93
C GLY A 178 -17.18 -29.08 18.34
N GLU A 179 -18.46 -29.26 18.65
CA GLU A 179 -18.88 -29.92 19.89
C GLU A 179 -18.41 -31.39 19.91
N ASN A 180 -18.29 -31.97 21.11
CA ASN A 180 -17.81 -33.35 21.34
C ASN A 180 -16.39 -33.65 20.80
N ASN A 181 -15.52 -32.64 20.74
CA ASN A 181 -14.14 -32.75 20.26
C ASN A 181 -14.02 -33.20 18.78
N SER A 182 -15.10 -33.07 18.01
CA SER A 182 -15.08 -33.22 16.55
C SER A 182 -14.18 -32.14 15.92
N LYS A 183 -13.54 -32.45 14.80
CA LYS A 183 -12.64 -31.53 14.08
C LYS A 183 -13.02 -31.48 12.62
N THR A 184 -13.17 -30.27 12.09
CA THR A 184 -13.30 -30.06 10.64
C THR A 184 -11.98 -29.53 10.12
N TYR A 185 -11.34 -30.29 9.23
CA TYR A 185 -10.09 -29.92 8.58
C TYR A 185 -10.36 -29.37 7.18
N PHE A 186 -9.78 -28.21 6.91
CA PHE A 186 -9.73 -27.59 5.60
C PHE A 186 -8.32 -27.76 5.05
N ILE A 187 -8.20 -28.55 3.98
CA ILE A 187 -6.93 -28.91 3.37
C ILE A 187 -6.84 -28.14 2.05
N PHE A 188 -5.80 -27.33 1.91
CA PHE A 188 -5.57 -26.47 0.76
C PHE A 188 -4.26 -26.79 0.06
N GLU A 189 -4.30 -26.71 -1.26
CA GLU A 189 -3.14 -26.64 -2.14
C GLU A 189 -3.27 -25.34 -2.94
N PHE A 190 -2.47 -24.33 -2.54
CA PHE A 190 -2.60 -23.02 -3.13
C PHE A 190 -1.91 -22.97 -4.50
N LEU A 191 -2.73 -23.04 -5.54
CA LEU A 191 -2.24 -22.99 -6.91
C LEU A 191 -1.81 -21.56 -7.24
N PRO A 192 -0.61 -21.35 -7.81
CA PRO A 192 -0.16 -20.02 -8.20
C PRO A 192 -1.13 -19.41 -9.20
N VAL A 193 -1.40 -18.11 -9.06
CA VAL A 193 -2.17 -17.39 -10.07
C VAL A 193 -1.29 -17.19 -11.29
N GLU A 194 -1.76 -17.64 -12.45
CA GLU A 194 -1.05 -17.48 -13.71
C GLU A 194 -0.65 -16.02 -13.93
N ASN A 195 0.65 -15.77 -14.10
CA ASN A 195 1.24 -14.44 -14.24
C ASN A 195 0.94 -13.45 -13.08
N GLY A 196 0.41 -13.90 -11.93
CA GLY A 196 0.00 -13.05 -10.81
C GLY A 196 1.12 -12.14 -10.30
N MET A 197 2.33 -12.69 -10.15
CA MET A 197 3.51 -11.93 -9.73
C MET A 197 3.91 -10.84 -10.75
N LEU A 198 3.76 -11.11 -12.04
CA LEU A 198 4.03 -10.14 -13.10
C LEU A 198 3.07 -8.95 -12.99
N TYR A 199 1.77 -9.20 -12.80
CA TYR A 199 0.79 -8.13 -12.63
C TYR A 199 1.06 -7.27 -11.40
N ILE A 200 1.42 -7.88 -10.27
CA ILE A 200 1.82 -7.14 -9.06
C ILE A 200 3.04 -6.26 -9.34
N LYS A 201 4.07 -6.80 -9.99
CA LYS A 201 5.28 -6.04 -10.37
C LYS A 201 4.97 -4.88 -11.30
N VAL A 202 4.12 -5.08 -12.30
CA VAL A 202 3.69 -4.02 -13.24
C VAL A 202 2.95 -2.90 -12.51
N VAL A 203 1.99 -3.24 -11.65
CA VAL A 203 1.26 -2.24 -10.85
C VAL A 203 2.19 -1.48 -9.91
N ALA A 204 3.12 -2.19 -9.24
CA ALA A 204 4.10 -1.57 -8.36
C ALA A 204 5.03 -0.61 -9.12
N ALA A 205 5.52 -1.03 -10.29
CA ALA A 205 6.35 -0.21 -11.16
C ALA A 205 5.61 1.04 -11.65
N ALA A 206 4.34 0.91 -12.05
CA ALA A 206 3.50 2.04 -12.45
C ALA A 206 3.30 3.03 -11.28
N ALA A 207 2.96 2.53 -10.09
CA ALA A 207 2.81 3.35 -8.88
C ALA A 207 4.11 4.11 -8.54
N MET A 208 5.26 3.42 -8.60
CA MET A 208 6.58 4.02 -8.38
C MET A 208 6.89 5.10 -9.42
N LEU A 209 6.55 4.87 -10.69
CA LEU A 209 6.72 5.85 -11.76
C LEU A 209 5.90 7.13 -11.50
N PHE A 210 4.62 7.01 -11.12
CA PHE A 210 3.82 8.18 -10.75
C PHE A 210 4.39 8.92 -9.55
N PHE A 211 4.87 8.19 -8.53
CA PHE A 211 5.52 8.78 -7.37
C PHE A 211 6.79 9.55 -7.73
N MET A 212 7.66 9.00 -8.57
CA MET A 212 8.86 9.67 -9.07
C MET A 212 8.51 10.90 -9.93
N LEU A 213 7.49 10.81 -10.79
CA LEU A 213 7.01 11.93 -11.57
C LEU A 213 6.52 13.07 -10.66
N TYR A 214 5.73 12.76 -9.63
CA TYR A 214 5.32 13.73 -8.61
C TYR A 214 6.54 14.40 -7.97
N TRP A 215 7.52 13.59 -7.55
CA TRP A 215 8.73 14.05 -6.87
C TRP A 215 9.48 15.09 -7.72
N VAL A 216 9.69 14.78 -9.00
CA VAL A 216 10.37 15.67 -9.95
C VAL A 216 9.51 16.88 -10.31
N LEU A 217 8.21 16.70 -10.57
CA LEU A 217 7.30 17.78 -10.92
C LEU A 217 7.22 18.84 -9.82
N LEU A 218 7.22 18.44 -8.55
CA LEU A 218 7.23 19.38 -7.42
C LEU A 218 8.53 20.20 -7.38
N ALA A 219 9.68 19.55 -7.57
CA ALA A 219 10.96 20.23 -7.63
C ALA A 219 11.04 21.21 -8.82
N LEU A 220 10.57 20.80 -10.00
CA LEU A 220 10.52 21.65 -11.19
C LEU A 220 9.55 22.84 -11.02
N TYR A 221 8.42 22.63 -10.35
CA TYR A 221 7.48 23.70 -10.02
C TYR A 221 8.16 24.76 -9.15
N VAL A 222 8.80 24.36 -8.06
CA VAL A 222 9.47 25.30 -7.13
C VAL A 222 10.65 25.99 -7.81
N TYR A 223 11.43 25.25 -8.60
CA TYR A 223 12.50 25.83 -9.42
C TYR A 223 11.96 26.95 -10.33
N ALA A 224 10.91 26.67 -11.10
CA ALA A 224 10.34 27.62 -12.04
C ALA A 224 9.73 28.84 -11.31
N ASP A 225 9.09 28.63 -10.17
CA ASP A 225 8.53 29.69 -9.34
C ASP A 225 9.64 30.55 -8.70
N ALA A 226 10.75 29.95 -8.27
CA ALA A 226 11.92 30.65 -7.73
C ALA A 226 12.59 31.53 -8.79
N VAL A 227 12.81 31.01 -10.01
CA VAL A 227 13.36 31.79 -11.13
C VAL A 227 12.43 32.96 -11.49
N LYS A 228 11.11 32.75 -11.54
CA LYS A 228 10.12 33.84 -11.73
C LYS A 228 10.19 34.89 -10.62
N SER A 229 10.54 34.46 -9.41
CA SER A 229 10.65 35.32 -8.23
C SER A 229 12.04 35.98 -8.10
N LYS A 230 12.92 35.83 -9.09
CA LYS A 230 14.32 36.32 -9.08
C LYS A 230 15.17 35.74 -7.94
N LEU A 231 14.83 34.54 -7.46
CA LEU A 231 15.60 33.79 -6.47
C LEU A 231 16.56 32.81 -7.16
N ASN A 232 17.49 32.23 -6.41
CA ASN A 232 18.34 31.13 -6.90
C ASN A 232 17.51 29.86 -7.13
N GLY A 233 17.05 29.68 -8.36
CA GLY A 233 16.21 28.54 -8.74
C GLY A 233 16.86 27.18 -8.49
N THR A 234 18.16 27.05 -8.79
CA THR A 234 18.91 25.80 -8.63
C THR A 234 18.97 25.37 -7.17
N ALA A 235 19.26 26.30 -6.25
CA ALA A 235 19.31 26.00 -4.82
C ALA A 235 17.94 25.51 -4.30
N TRP A 236 16.86 26.21 -4.65
CA TRP A 236 15.52 25.81 -4.26
C TRP A 236 15.08 24.49 -4.92
N GLY A 237 15.39 24.27 -6.19
CA GLY A 237 15.08 23.01 -6.88
C GLY A 237 15.80 21.81 -6.27
N ILE A 238 17.10 21.94 -5.96
CA ILE A 238 17.87 20.88 -5.30
C ILE A 238 17.34 20.60 -3.90
N LEU A 239 17.07 21.65 -3.11
CA LEU A 239 16.50 21.51 -1.77
C LEU A 239 15.21 20.67 -1.82
N MET A 240 14.36 20.92 -2.81
CA MET A 240 13.10 20.20 -3.00
C MET A 240 13.28 18.74 -3.38
N LEU A 241 14.32 18.39 -4.14
CA LEU A 241 14.60 16.99 -4.47
C LEU A 241 14.96 16.17 -3.23
N PHE A 242 15.64 16.76 -2.25
CA PHE A 242 16.01 16.06 -1.02
C PHE A 242 14.93 16.10 0.07
N THR A 243 14.10 17.13 0.11
CA THR A 243 13.18 17.38 1.24
C THR A 243 11.69 17.31 0.85
N ASN A 244 11.37 17.26 -0.44
CA ASN A 244 10.01 17.16 -0.99
C ASN A 244 9.02 18.13 -0.30
N LEU A 245 7.94 17.61 0.29
CA LEU A 245 6.90 18.39 0.96
C LEU A 245 7.45 19.27 2.09
N GLY A 246 8.48 18.83 2.81
CA GLY A 246 9.14 19.63 3.83
C GLY A 246 9.76 20.89 3.24
N GLY A 247 10.54 20.74 2.15
CA GLY A 247 11.09 21.87 1.40
C GLY A 247 10.02 22.77 0.82
N PHE A 248 8.91 22.19 0.37
CA PHE A 248 7.79 22.96 -0.20
C PHE A 248 7.19 23.91 0.83
N VAL A 249 6.94 23.42 2.04
CA VAL A 249 6.42 24.22 3.15
C VAL A 249 7.41 25.33 3.50
N ILE A 250 8.71 25.02 3.62
CA ILE A 250 9.76 26.01 3.89
C ILE A 250 9.77 27.10 2.81
N TYR A 251 9.72 26.72 1.53
CA TYR A 251 9.67 27.65 0.40
C TYR A 251 8.44 28.56 0.45
N LYS A 252 7.27 28.00 0.80
CA LYS A 252 6.03 28.78 0.94
C LYS A 252 6.09 29.76 2.10
N ILE A 253 6.60 29.35 3.26
CA ILE A 253 6.83 30.24 4.41
C ILE A 253 7.79 31.36 4.03
N TYR A 254 8.89 31.03 3.35
CA TYR A 254 9.86 32.01 2.87
C TYR A 254 9.21 33.06 1.95
N LYS A 255 8.41 32.63 0.96
CA LYS A 255 7.68 33.55 0.07
C LYS A 255 6.59 34.35 0.77
N GLN A 256 5.86 33.76 1.71
CA GLN A 256 4.83 34.44 2.51
C GLN A 256 5.43 35.54 3.40
N ASN A 257 6.70 35.40 3.77
CA ASN A 257 7.43 36.39 4.54
C ASN A 257 7.98 37.57 3.71
N GLY A 258 7.80 37.55 2.39
CA GLY A 258 8.14 38.67 1.50
C GLY A 258 6.93 39.34 0.84
N LYS A 259 7.22 40.29 -0.05
CA LYS A 259 6.26 40.90 -0.98
C LYS A 259 6.76 40.68 -2.41
N THR A 260 5.85 40.38 -3.34
CA THR A 260 6.22 40.18 -4.75
C THR A 260 6.01 41.47 -5.52
N CYS A 261 7.03 41.93 -6.27
CA CYS A 261 6.90 43.11 -7.12
C CYS A 261 5.89 42.88 -8.25
N PHE A 262 4.87 43.74 -8.38
CA PHE A 262 3.87 43.62 -9.46
C PHE A 262 4.46 43.82 -10.87
N LYS A 263 5.57 44.55 -11.00
CA LYS A 263 6.22 44.85 -12.29
C LYS A 263 7.15 43.72 -12.76
N CYS A 264 8.13 43.35 -11.94
CA CYS A 264 9.18 42.39 -12.34
C CYS A 264 9.09 41.02 -11.65
N LYS A 265 8.14 40.83 -10.73
CA LYS A 265 7.91 39.60 -9.95
C LYS A 265 9.01 39.21 -8.96
N ALA A 266 10.04 40.05 -8.78
CA ALA A 266 11.06 39.81 -7.75
C ALA A 266 10.42 39.72 -6.35
N LEU A 267 10.86 38.73 -5.56
CA LEU A 267 10.54 38.68 -4.14
C LEU A 267 11.36 39.75 -3.39
N GLN A 268 10.71 40.48 -2.49
CA GLN A 268 11.25 41.63 -1.79
C GLN A 268 10.95 41.53 -0.30
N GLY A 269 11.74 42.21 0.52
CA GLY A 269 11.46 42.34 1.95
C GLY A 269 10.14 43.08 2.21
N LYS A 270 9.44 42.73 3.30
CA LYS A 270 8.13 43.35 3.65
C LYS A 270 8.21 44.87 3.84
N SER A 271 9.36 45.39 4.26
CA SER A 271 9.61 46.81 4.52
C SER A 271 10.10 47.61 3.31
N ASN A 272 10.36 46.97 2.17
CA ASN A 272 10.87 47.65 0.98
C ASN A 272 9.79 48.57 0.39
N LEU A 273 10.12 49.85 0.21
CA LEU A 273 9.27 50.83 -0.47
C LEU A 273 9.37 50.71 -1.99
N TYR A 274 10.56 50.38 -2.48
CA TYR A 274 10.87 50.22 -3.90
C TYR A 274 11.48 48.85 -4.15
N CYS A 275 11.23 48.30 -5.33
CA CYS A 275 11.82 47.05 -5.76
C CYS A 275 13.31 47.25 -6.09
N THR A 276 14.18 46.43 -5.49
CA THR A 276 15.63 46.47 -5.71
C THR A 276 16.04 46.04 -7.13
N GLU A 277 15.17 45.33 -7.85
CA GLU A 277 15.46 44.80 -9.20
C GLU A 277 14.99 45.73 -10.33
N CYS A 278 13.90 46.50 -10.13
CA CYS A 278 13.29 47.28 -11.22
C CYS A 278 12.85 48.70 -10.85
N GLY A 279 13.06 49.11 -9.59
CA GLY A 279 12.75 50.46 -9.10
C GLY A 279 11.26 50.77 -8.90
N ALA A 280 10.34 49.85 -9.20
CA ALA A 280 8.91 50.10 -9.00
C ALA A 280 8.57 50.32 -7.51
N LYS A 281 7.72 51.31 -7.20
CA LYS A 281 7.20 51.55 -5.85
C LYS A 281 6.22 50.44 -5.46
N ILE A 282 6.57 49.64 -4.45
CA ILE A 282 5.83 48.44 -4.02
C ILE A 282 5.34 48.51 -2.57
N GLY A 283 5.78 49.52 -1.81
CA GLY A 283 5.38 49.74 -0.43
C GLY A 283 4.71 51.09 -0.22
N SER A 284 3.91 51.18 0.84
CA SER A 284 3.33 52.44 1.32
C SER A 284 4.29 53.12 2.29
N SER A 285 4.45 54.44 2.13
CA SER A 285 5.24 55.30 3.01
C SER A 285 4.33 56.22 3.80
N CYS A 286 4.76 56.65 4.98
CA CYS A 286 4.11 57.71 5.74
C CYS A 286 4.20 59.03 4.97
N GLU A 287 3.07 59.73 4.82
CA GLU A 287 3.01 61.05 4.16
C GLU A 287 3.78 62.13 4.95
N LYS A 288 3.88 61.97 6.27
CA LYS A 288 4.52 62.94 7.17
C LYS A 288 6.03 62.82 7.24
N CYS A 289 6.56 61.59 7.37
CA CYS A 289 8.00 61.38 7.57
C CYS A 289 8.67 60.47 6.53
N GLY A 290 7.93 59.97 5.54
CA GLY A 290 8.47 59.10 4.47
C GLY A 290 8.80 57.67 4.91
N ALA A 291 8.72 57.34 6.20
CA ALA A 291 9.05 56.01 6.72
C ALA A 291 8.13 54.91 6.14
N SER A 292 8.67 53.71 5.97
CA SER A 292 7.91 52.59 5.40
C SER A 292 6.93 51.96 6.38
N PHE A 293 5.71 51.72 5.91
CA PHE A 293 4.70 50.93 6.62
C PHE A 293 4.88 49.44 6.32
N ASN A 294 4.80 48.60 7.36
CA ASN A 294 4.50 47.18 7.17
C ASN A 294 3.01 46.99 6.84
N SER A 295 2.65 45.80 6.36
CA SER A 295 1.27 45.47 5.97
C SER A 295 0.27 45.57 7.12
N HIS A 296 0.72 45.36 8.37
CA HIS A 296 -0.12 45.36 9.57
C HIS A 296 -0.03 46.66 10.38
N ASP A 297 0.79 47.63 9.95
CA ASP A 297 0.97 48.88 10.68
C ASP A 297 -0.26 49.79 10.49
N ARG A 298 -0.93 50.13 11.60
CA ARG A 298 -2.01 51.14 11.63
C ARG A 298 -1.48 52.57 11.81
N TYR A 299 -0.31 52.70 12.41
CA TYR A 299 0.35 53.97 12.70
C TYR A 299 1.83 53.90 12.30
N CYS A 300 2.41 55.05 11.99
CA CYS A 300 3.82 55.14 11.63
C CYS A 300 4.69 54.92 12.87
N ARG A 301 5.56 53.92 12.84
CA ARG A 301 6.53 53.63 13.92
C ARG A 301 7.55 54.74 14.20
N ILE A 302 7.73 55.69 13.29
CA ILE A 302 8.69 56.79 13.44
C ILE A 302 8.02 58.06 13.97
N CYS A 303 6.85 58.44 13.45
CA CYS A 303 6.22 59.73 13.76
C CYS A 303 4.79 59.64 14.34
N GLY A 304 4.27 58.43 14.56
CA GLY A 304 2.94 58.20 15.12
C GLY A 304 1.76 58.45 14.18
N GLU A 305 2.00 58.96 12.96
CA GLU A 305 0.93 59.32 12.02
C GLU A 305 0.08 58.10 11.61
N LYS A 306 -1.24 58.25 11.59
CA LYS A 306 -2.15 57.18 11.20
C LYS A 306 -2.00 56.88 9.72
N LYS A 307 -1.94 55.60 9.36
CA LYS A 307 -1.96 55.18 7.95
C LYS A 307 -3.33 55.51 7.36
N LYS A 308 -3.37 56.36 6.33
CA LYS A 308 -4.60 56.56 5.54
C LYS A 308 -4.92 55.26 4.81
N GLU A 309 -6.13 54.76 5.01
CA GLU A 309 -6.67 53.66 4.21
C GLU A 309 -6.96 54.20 2.81
N SER A 310 -6.42 53.54 1.79
CA SER A 310 -6.70 53.82 0.37
C SER A 310 -7.86 52.99 -0.13
#